data_AF-A0A932D3I0-F1
#
_entry.id   AF-A0A932D3I0-F1
#
_cell.length_a   1.000
_cell.length_b   1.000
_cell.length_c   1.000
_cell.angle_alpha   90.00
_cell.angle_beta   90.00
_cell.angle_gamma   90.00
#
_symmetry.space_group_name_H-M   'P 1'
#
loop_
_entity.id
_entity.type
_entity.pdbx_description
1 polymer ?
#
loop_
_entity_poly.entity_id
_entity_poly.type
_entity_poly.pdbx_seq_one_letter_code
_entity_poly.pdbx_strand_id
1 'polypeptide(L)'
;MSRGGTFEKRREKRSKRRLRVVLEAEGTRSGGYTTNLSLRGMQVTASVVFPMGSIVRGHIELPAGKQVAIEAKVRWAIKGVGTFATLQHKSMGLQLLGAPSRELFDLLENPREDEARQGSGPTATATTVPAAADRGTRSTAPEASATPRAPAGCLGVRCAEPGIAIGRQGTAEQRIEETGPLTAAAAARLIERAARAALESILTADHETRGVKLVLTIMDTEPLPAGSTMSALARVEALSEGGRFVDLDVDLSELGRTLGRATFTVLVARRPRTE
;
A
#
# COMPACT_ATOMS: atom_id res chain seq x y z
N MET A 1 29.16 -1.71 16.64
CA MET A 1 28.48 -0.76 15.72
C MET A 1 27.09 -1.32 15.40
N SER A 2 26.05 -0.91 16.14
CA SER A 2 24.69 -1.44 15.97
C SER A 2 23.90 -0.58 14.98
N ARG A 3 23.35 -1.22 13.96
CA ARG A 3 22.52 -0.65 12.90
C ARG A 3 21.27 0.02 13.47
N GLY A 4 20.91 1.19 12.95
CA GLY A 4 19.77 1.99 13.38
C GLY A 4 18.46 1.21 13.35
N GLY A 5 17.96 0.83 14.53
CA GLY A 5 16.62 0.33 14.70
C GLY A 5 15.64 1.49 14.56
N THR A 6 14.66 1.36 13.69
CA THR A 6 13.51 2.26 13.60
C THR A 6 12.83 2.29 14.97
N PHE A 7 12.95 3.40 15.69
CA PHE A 7 12.33 3.55 17.01
C PHE A 7 10.81 3.46 16.85
N GLU A 8 10.23 2.35 17.33
CA GLU A 8 8.78 2.16 17.39
C GLU A 8 8.21 3.22 18.36
N LYS A 9 7.54 4.23 17.81
CA LYS A 9 6.97 5.35 18.58
C LYS A 9 5.72 4.97 19.38
N ARG A 10 5.22 3.74 19.22
CA ARG A 10 3.98 3.28 19.88
C ARG A 10 4.28 2.84 21.31
N ARG A 11 3.42 3.27 22.25
CA ARG A 11 3.51 2.90 23.67
C ARG A 11 3.14 1.44 23.95
N GLU A 12 2.39 0.81 23.05
CA GLU A 12 1.89 -0.56 23.21
C GLU A 12 2.26 -1.42 22.02
N LYS A 13 2.70 -2.65 22.33
CA LYS A 13 2.92 -3.70 21.33
C LYS A 13 1.58 -4.05 20.67
N ARG A 14 1.58 -4.10 19.35
CA ARG A 14 0.42 -4.55 18.57
C ARG A 14 0.69 -5.91 17.96
N SER A 15 -0.27 -6.82 18.07
CA SER A 15 -0.27 -8.08 17.33
C SER A 15 -0.94 -7.88 15.97
N LYS A 16 -0.34 -8.42 14.90
CA LYS A 16 -1.00 -8.53 13.60
C LYS A 16 -1.96 -9.70 13.65
N ARG A 17 -3.25 -9.42 13.82
CA ARG A 17 -4.32 -10.43 13.81
C ARG A 17 -5.47 -9.95 12.96
N ARG A 18 -6.02 -10.87 12.17
CA ARG A 18 -7.18 -10.65 11.30
C ARG A 18 -8.41 -11.28 11.94
N LEU A 19 -9.11 -10.49 12.74
CA LEU A 19 -10.39 -10.85 13.34
C LEU A 19 -11.50 -10.12 12.62
N ARG A 20 -12.65 -10.77 12.45
CA ARG A 20 -13.83 -10.11 11.88
C ARG A 20 -14.42 -9.17 12.91
N VAL A 21 -14.81 -7.98 12.46
CA VAL A 21 -15.43 -6.96 13.29
C VAL A 21 -16.68 -6.45 12.64
N VAL A 22 -17.69 -6.18 13.47
CA VAL A 22 -18.93 -5.54 13.06
C VAL A 22 -19.10 -4.32 13.94
N LEU A 23 -19.19 -3.16 13.30
CA LEU A 23 -19.23 -1.85 13.95
C LEU A 23 -20.51 -1.12 13.57
N GLU A 24 -21.01 -0.31 14.48
CA GLU A 24 -22.22 0.47 14.34
C GLU A 24 -22.04 1.84 14.98
N ALA A 25 -22.44 2.89 14.26
CA ALA A 25 -22.58 4.24 14.79
C ALA A 25 -23.61 4.99 13.96
N GLU A 26 -24.40 5.86 14.61
CA GLU A 26 -25.37 6.75 13.95
C GLU A 26 -26.33 5.97 13.02
N GLY A 27 -26.78 4.79 13.44
CA GLY A 27 -27.67 3.92 12.65
C GLY A 27 -27.01 3.24 11.43
N THR A 28 -25.72 3.46 11.20
CA THR A 28 -24.97 2.82 10.12
C THR A 28 -24.16 1.65 10.65
N ARG A 29 -24.36 0.47 10.08
CA ARG A 29 -23.62 -0.76 10.41
C ARG A 29 -22.62 -1.12 9.31
N SER A 30 -21.40 -1.51 9.71
CA SER A 30 -20.31 -1.88 8.80
C SER A 30 -19.54 -3.09 9.31
N GLY A 31 -19.29 -4.05 8.42
CA GLY A 31 -18.36 -5.14 8.64
C GLY A 31 -16.94 -4.79 8.21
N GLY A 32 -15.95 -5.42 8.85
CA GLY A 32 -14.55 -5.26 8.51
C GLY A 32 -13.65 -6.33 9.13
N TYR A 33 -12.35 -6.11 9.04
CA TYR A 33 -11.35 -6.95 9.67
C TYR A 33 -10.29 -6.12 10.38
N THR A 34 -9.79 -6.60 11.50
CA THR A 34 -8.62 -6.01 12.14
C THR A 34 -7.36 -6.25 11.30
N THR A 35 -6.47 -5.26 11.23
CA THR A 35 -5.12 -5.40 10.64
C THR A 35 -4.07 -5.53 11.74
N ASN A 36 -4.24 -4.77 12.82
CA ASN A 36 -3.46 -4.88 14.03
C ASN A 36 -4.33 -4.58 15.25
N LEU A 37 -3.97 -5.16 16.38
CA LEU A 37 -4.76 -5.17 17.61
C LEU A 37 -3.81 -5.00 18.82
N SER A 38 -4.22 -4.20 19.80
CA SER A 38 -3.64 -4.13 21.15
C SER A 38 -4.76 -4.03 22.18
N LEU A 39 -4.38 -4.05 23.46
CA LEU A 39 -5.32 -3.94 24.58
C LEU A 39 -6.13 -2.65 24.60
N ARG A 40 -5.60 -1.55 24.04
CA ARG A 40 -6.26 -0.24 24.01
C ARG A 40 -6.75 0.22 22.65
N GLY A 41 -6.47 -0.53 21.59
CA GLY A 41 -6.89 -0.09 20.27
C GLY A 41 -6.63 -1.08 19.16
N MET A 42 -7.18 -0.77 18.00
CA MET A 42 -7.07 -1.61 16.82
C MET A 42 -7.11 -0.78 15.55
N GLN A 43 -6.50 -1.29 14.49
CA GLN A 43 -6.72 -0.82 13.14
C GLN A 43 -7.74 -1.73 12.47
N VAL A 44 -8.77 -1.15 11.89
CA VAL A 44 -9.83 -1.86 11.17
C VAL A 44 -9.86 -1.41 9.72
N THR A 45 -9.92 -2.38 8.81
CA THR A 45 -10.24 -2.18 7.41
C THR A 45 -11.70 -2.56 7.19
N ALA A 46 -12.51 -1.66 6.65
CA ALA A 46 -13.95 -1.83 6.52
C ALA A 46 -14.49 -1.14 5.25
N SER A 47 -15.67 -1.55 4.79
CA SER A 47 -16.33 -0.93 3.63
C SER A 47 -16.78 0.51 3.91
N VAL A 48 -17.22 0.77 5.14
CA VAL A 48 -17.56 2.09 5.67
C VAL A 48 -16.54 2.50 6.72
N VAL A 49 -16.06 3.74 6.61
CA VAL A 49 -15.13 4.35 7.56
C VAL A 49 -15.85 5.47 8.28
N PHE A 50 -16.02 5.30 9.59
CA PHE A 50 -16.67 6.29 10.44
C PHE A 50 -15.79 7.55 10.59
N PRO A 51 -16.39 8.74 10.78
CA PRO A 51 -15.65 9.98 11.01
C PRO A 51 -14.74 9.91 12.24
N MET A 52 -13.66 10.69 12.22
CA MET A 52 -12.79 10.84 13.40
C MET A 52 -13.58 11.46 14.55
N GLY A 53 -13.38 10.96 15.77
CA GLY A 53 -14.07 11.42 16.96
C GLY A 53 -15.36 10.67 17.27
N SER A 54 -15.97 10.00 16.29
CA SER A 54 -17.18 9.20 16.48
C SER A 54 -16.97 8.07 17.48
N ILE A 55 -18.02 7.77 18.24
CA ILE A 55 -18.09 6.60 19.11
C ILE A 55 -18.77 5.48 18.32
N VAL A 56 -18.07 4.36 18.19
CA VAL A 56 -18.58 3.16 17.51
C VAL A 56 -18.81 2.07 18.55
N ARG A 57 -19.90 1.33 18.39
CA ARG A 57 -20.24 0.14 19.18
C ARG A 57 -20.27 -1.06 18.26
N GLY A 58 -20.02 -2.25 18.78
CA GLY A 58 -19.97 -3.42 17.93
C GLY A 58 -19.51 -4.67 18.62
N HIS A 59 -19.06 -5.63 17.83
CA HIS A 59 -18.41 -6.83 18.34
C HIS A 59 -17.25 -7.28 17.46
N ILE A 60 -16.29 -7.94 18.10
CA ILE A 60 -15.21 -8.69 17.47
C ILE A 60 -15.59 -10.17 17.52
N GLU A 61 -15.55 -10.85 16.39
CA GLU A 61 -15.66 -12.30 16.33
C GLU A 61 -14.28 -12.91 16.63
N LEU A 62 -14.20 -13.60 17.78
CA LEU A 62 -13.04 -14.35 18.21
C LEU A 62 -13.05 -15.77 17.60
N PRO A 63 -11.91 -16.49 17.64
CA PRO A 63 -11.89 -17.92 17.37
C PRO A 63 -12.93 -18.68 18.19
N ALA A 64 -13.42 -19.81 17.65
CA ALA A 64 -14.53 -20.59 18.21
C ALA A 64 -15.91 -19.88 18.19
N GLY A 65 -16.07 -18.81 17.40
CA GLY A 65 -17.36 -18.16 17.18
C GLY A 65 -17.84 -17.28 18.34
N LYS A 66 -16.99 -17.07 19.35
CA LYS A 66 -17.29 -16.15 20.45
C LYS A 66 -17.33 -14.72 19.94
N GLN A 67 -18.24 -13.90 20.46
CA GLN A 67 -18.34 -12.48 20.13
C GLN A 67 -18.05 -11.65 21.36
N VAL A 68 -17.12 -10.71 21.23
CA VAL A 68 -16.78 -9.75 22.29
C VAL A 68 -17.33 -8.39 21.91
N ALA A 69 -18.24 -7.87 22.73
CA ALA A 69 -18.76 -6.52 22.56
C ALA A 69 -17.65 -5.48 22.78
N ILE A 70 -17.64 -4.44 21.96
CA ILE A 70 -16.68 -3.34 22.04
C ILE A 70 -17.38 -1.99 21.91
N GLU A 71 -16.83 -1.00 22.62
CA GLU A 71 -17.13 0.41 22.45
C GLU A 71 -15.80 1.16 22.27
N ALA A 72 -15.69 1.93 21.19
CA ALA A 72 -14.44 2.54 20.77
C ALA A 72 -14.63 3.93 20.19
N LYS A 73 -13.61 4.79 20.31
CA LYS A 73 -13.54 6.10 19.65
C LYS A 73 -12.66 6.02 18.41
N VAL A 74 -13.13 6.56 17.30
CA VAL A 74 -12.32 6.68 16.07
C VAL A 74 -11.25 7.75 16.28
N ARG A 75 -9.97 7.36 16.20
CA ARG A 75 -8.80 8.25 16.39
C ARG A 75 -8.24 8.80 15.10
N TRP A 76 -8.36 8.04 14.02
CA TRP A 76 -7.99 8.46 12.67
C TRP A 76 -8.80 7.64 11.68
N ALA A 77 -9.00 8.20 10.49
CA ALA A 77 -9.79 7.59 9.42
C ALA A 77 -9.15 7.89 8.07
N ILE A 78 -8.94 6.85 7.28
CA ILE A 78 -8.48 6.93 5.89
C ILE A 78 -9.69 6.55 5.02
N LYS A 79 -10.36 7.58 4.49
CA LYS A 79 -11.42 7.41 3.49
C LYS A 79 -10.76 7.36 2.12
N GLY A 80 -11.11 6.36 1.30
CA GLY A 80 -10.74 6.40 -0.10
C GLY A 80 -11.40 7.60 -0.76
N VAL A 81 -10.62 8.54 -1.31
CA VAL A 81 -11.16 9.77 -1.93
C VAL A 81 -10.78 9.84 -3.40
N GLY A 82 -11.77 10.10 -4.26
CA GLY A 82 -11.60 10.28 -5.71
C GLY A 82 -11.88 9.01 -6.53
N THR A 83 -11.49 9.03 -7.79
CA THR A 83 -11.71 7.96 -8.79
C THR A 83 -11.14 6.60 -8.38
N PHE A 84 -10.23 6.58 -7.40
CA PHE A 84 -9.58 5.39 -6.85
C PHE A 84 -10.12 4.98 -5.47
N ALA A 85 -11.29 5.49 -5.06
CA ALA A 85 -11.92 5.11 -3.78
C ALA A 85 -12.21 3.59 -3.68
N THR A 86 -12.24 2.88 -4.80
CA THR A 86 -12.33 1.41 -4.88
C THR A 86 -11.00 0.70 -4.65
N LEU A 87 -9.87 1.37 -4.92
CA LEU A 87 -8.51 0.80 -4.80
C LEU A 87 -7.83 1.15 -3.48
N GLN A 88 -8.16 2.28 -2.85
CA GLN A 88 -7.58 2.65 -1.57
C GLN A 88 -8.15 1.82 -0.41
N HIS A 89 -7.27 1.28 0.43
CA HIS A 89 -7.64 0.58 1.66
C HIS A 89 -8.33 1.54 2.63
N LYS A 90 -9.66 1.48 2.65
CA LYS A 90 -10.51 2.15 3.63
C LYS A 90 -10.21 1.59 5.02
N SER A 91 -9.61 2.40 5.88
CA SER A 91 -9.21 1.95 7.21
C SER A 91 -9.39 3.04 8.27
N MET A 92 -9.49 2.62 9.52
CA MET A 92 -9.60 3.50 10.68
C MET A 92 -8.88 2.93 11.88
N GLY A 93 -8.37 3.82 12.73
CA GLY A 93 -7.83 3.49 14.04
C GLY A 93 -8.87 3.70 15.11
N LEU A 94 -9.15 2.66 15.87
CA LEU A 94 -10.07 2.67 17.00
C LEU A 94 -9.31 2.64 18.31
N GLN A 95 -9.71 3.48 19.27
CA GLN A 95 -9.29 3.43 20.66
C GLN A 95 -10.43 2.85 21.50
N LEU A 96 -10.18 1.74 22.18
CA LEU A 96 -11.17 1.11 23.07
C LEU A 96 -11.41 2.02 24.29
N LEU A 97 -12.69 2.20 24.65
CA LEU A 97 -13.11 3.09 25.74
C LEU A 97 -13.35 2.35 27.06
N GLY A 98 -13.61 1.04 26.99
CA GLY A 98 -13.72 0.15 28.15
C GLY A 98 -12.45 -0.64 28.42
N ALA A 99 -12.42 -1.31 29.58
CA ALA A 99 -11.44 -2.36 29.82
C ALA A 99 -11.61 -3.46 28.76
N PRO A 100 -10.52 -4.04 28.23
CA PRO A 100 -10.62 -5.15 27.29
C PRO A 100 -11.31 -6.32 27.99
N SER A 101 -12.14 -7.05 27.24
CA SER A 101 -12.73 -8.27 27.76
C SER A 101 -11.61 -9.28 28.06
N ARG A 102 -11.85 -10.17 29.03
CA ARG A 102 -10.87 -11.18 29.42
C ARG A 102 -10.49 -12.08 28.24
N GLU A 103 -11.46 -12.40 27.37
CA GLU A 103 -11.24 -13.21 26.18
C GLU A 103 -10.35 -12.52 25.14
N LEU A 104 -10.51 -11.20 24.97
CA LEU A 104 -9.64 -10.41 24.09
C LEU A 104 -8.22 -10.34 24.65
N PHE A 105 -8.10 -10.21 25.97
CA PHE A 105 -6.83 -10.20 26.68
C PHE A 105 -6.10 -11.55 26.51
N ASP A 106 -6.79 -12.66 26.80
CA ASP A 106 -6.25 -14.02 26.70
C ASP A 106 -5.74 -14.32 25.27
N LEU A 107 -6.47 -13.84 24.24
CA LEU A 107 -6.06 -13.96 22.84
C LEU A 107 -4.78 -13.18 22.52
N LEU A 108 -4.62 -12.00 23.12
CA LEU A 108 -3.46 -11.13 22.89
C LEU A 108 -2.22 -11.62 23.62
N GLU A 109 -2.37 -12.24 24.79
CA GLU A 109 -1.26 -12.81 25.56
C GLU A 109 -0.79 -14.18 25.03
N ASN A 110 -1.69 -14.98 24.46
CA ASN A 110 -1.38 -16.35 24.01
C ASN A 110 -1.39 -16.48 22.48
N PRO A 111 -0.33 -16.01 21.79
CA PRO A 111 -0.37 -15.91 20.34
C PRO A 111 -0.33 -17.23 19.58
N ARG A 112 -0.04 -18.35 20.26
CA ARG A 112 0.31 -19.64 19.66
C ARG A 112 -0.87 -20.43 19.09
N GLU A 113 -2.10 -20.19 19.54
CA GLU A 113 -3.25 -21.01 19.14
C GLU A 113 -3.78 -20.67 17.73
N ASP A 114 -3.51 -19.46 17.24
CA ASP A 114 -4.03 -18.97 15.96
C ASP A 114 -3.14 -19.32 14.76
N GLU A 115 -1.81 -19.38 14.94
CA GLU A 115 -0.88 -19.71 13.83
C GLU A 115 -1.09 -21.15 13.35
N ALA A 116 -1.41 -22.07 14.27
CA ALA A 116 -1.73 -23.45 13.95
C ALA A 116 -3.04 -23.60 13.13
N ARG A 117 -3.96 -22.63 13.22
CA ARG A 117 -5.26 -22.66 12.52
C ARG A 117 -5.28 -21.85 11.22
N GLN A 118 -4.44 -20.81 11.11
CA GLN A 118 -4.33 -20.01 9.88
C GLN A 118 -3.40 -20.63 8.82
N GLY A 119 -2.56 -21.60 9.20
CA GLY A 119 -1.64 -22.29 8.29
C GLY A 119 -2.27 -23.33 7.35
N SER A 120 -3.53 -23.70 7.53
CA SER A 120 -4.23 -24.66 6.66
C SER A 120 -5.27 -23.96 5.78
N GLY A 121 -4.82 -23.16 4.82
CA GLY A 121 -5.66 -22.82 3.68
C GLY A 121 -6.01 -24.11 2.90
N PRO A 122 -7.25 -24.27 2.40
CA PRO A 122 -7.59 -25.42 1.58
C PRO A 122 -6.75 -25.41 0.31
N THR A 123 -5.93 -26.44 0.11
CA THR A 123 -5.34 -26.75 -1.20
C THR A 123 -6.49 -26.83 -2.19
N ALA A 124 -6.57 -25.85 -3.09
CA ALA A 124 -7.55 -25.83 -4.17
C ALA A 124 -7.45 -27.16 -4.92
N THR A 125 -8.43 -28.04 -4.72
CA THR A 125 -8.54 -29.28 -5.47
C THR A 125 -8.85 -28.87 -6.89
N ALA A 126 -7.88 -29.07 -7.79
CA ALA A 126 -8.05 -28.82 -9.21
C ALA A 126 -9.32 -29.54 -9.69
N THR A 127 -10.32 -28.77 -10.09
CA THR A 127 -11.50 -29.30 -10.77
C THR A 127 -11.05 -29.76 -12.14
N THR A 128 -10.86 -31.08 -12.28
CA THR A 128 -10.68 -31.76 -13.55
C THR A 128 -11.94 -31.56 -14.40
N VAL A 129 -11.81 -30.82 -15.51
CA VAL A 129 -12.83 -30.73 -16.55
C VAL A 129 -12.86 -32.05 -17.32
N PRO A 130 -14.01 -32.74 -17.45
CA PRO A 130 -14.09 -33.95 -18.26
C PRO A 130 -14.06 -33.63 -19.75
N ALA A 131 -13.33 -34.47 -20.48
CA ALA A 131 -13.19 -34.48 -21.93
C ALA A 131 -14.53 -34.76 -22.62
N ALA A 132 -14.88 -33.91 -23.60
CA ALA A 132 -15.95 -34.19 -24.56
C ALA A 132 -15.34 -34.82 -25.82
N ALA A 133 -15.79 -36.02 -26.13
CA ALA A 133 -15.45 -36.78 -27.32
C ALA A 133 -16.27 -36.30 -28.53
N ASP A 134 -15.54 -36.03 -29.61
CA ASP A 134 -15.70 -36.58 -30.97
C ASP A 134 -17.10 -36.69 -31.61
N ARG A 135 -17.30 -35.92 -32.68
CA ARG A 135 -17.98 -36.38 -33.90
C ARG A 135 -17.66 -35.45 -35.08
N GLY A 136 -16.87 -35.94 -36.03
CA GLY A 136 -16.41 -35.18 -37.19
C GLY A 136 -17.32 -35.20 -38.41
N THR A 137 -16.87 -34.51 -39.47
CA THR A 137 -17.13 -34.87 -40.87
C THR A 137 -16.13 -34.17 -41.80
N ARG A 138 -15.79 -34.88 -42.89
CA ARG A 138 -14.79 -34.64 -43.95
C ARG A 138 -15.06 -33.39 -44.79
N SER A 139 -14.02 -32.81 -45.42
CA SER A 139 -13.93 -32.72 -46.90
C SER A 139 -12.58 -32.18 -47.40
N THR A 140 -11.91 -32.98 -48.25
CA THR A 140 -11.15 -32.71 -49.49
C THR A 140 -10.17 -31.52 -49.65
N ALA A 141 -8.92 -31.90 -49.97
CA ALA A 141 -7.85 -31.14 -50.69
C ALA A 141 -8.21 -30.87 -52.18
N PRO A 142 -7.39 -30.28 -53.08
CA PRO A 142 -5.95 -29.91 -53.08
C PRO A 142 -5.72 -28.40 -53.44
N GLU A 143 -4.55 -27.78 -53.65
CA GLU A 143 -3.34 -28.13 -54.42
C GLU A 143 -2.28 -26.99 -54.27
N ALA A 144 -1.02 -27.31 -54.58
CA ALA A 144 0.03 -26.48 -55.19
C ALA A 144 0.71 -25.30 -54.42
N SER A 145 1.98 -25.56 -54.09
CA SER A 145 3.17 -24.88 -54.65
C SER A 145 4.00 -23.90 -53.81
N ALA A 146 5.31 -24.17 -53.92
CA ALA A 146 6.45 -23.26 -53.92
C ALA A 146 7.03 -22.78 -52.58
N THR A 147 8.04 -23.52 -52.15
CA THR A 147 9.20 -23.05 -51.35
C THR A 147 9.97 -21.95 -52.10
N PRO A 148 10.57 -21.00 -51.36
CA PRO A 148 11.99 -20.75 -51.60
C PRO A 148 12.82 -20.82 -50.31
N ARG A 149 14.05 -21.30 -50.50
CA ARG A 149 15.10 -21.48 -49.48
C ARG A 149 15.94 -20.20 -49.33
N ALA A 150 16.46 -20.03 -48.09
CA ALA A 150 17.77 -19.49 -47.67
C ALA A 150 17.69 -18.28 -46.72
N PRO A 151 18.69 -18.01 -45.84
CA PRO A 151 19.78 -18.87 -45.35
C PRO A 151 19.98 -18.88 -43.82
N ALA A 152 20.89 -19.77 -43.42
CA ALA A 152 21.73 -19.93 -42.22
C ALA A 152 21.77 -18.87 -41.08
N GLY A 153 21.94 -19.40 -39.86
CA GLY A 153 22.39 -18.70 -38.63
C GLY A 153 21.21 -18.34 -37.71
N CYS A 154 21.14 -18.67 -36.42
CA CYS A 154 22.17 -18.96 -35.44
C CYS A 154 21.66 -19.95 -34.39
N LEU A 155 22.63 -20.64 -33.80
CA LEU A 155 22.52 -21.56 -32.68
C LEU A 155 21.86 -20.91 -31.45
N GLY A 156 21.23 -21.76 -30.65
CA GLY A 156 20.48 -21.43 -29.46
C GLY A 156 21.15 -20.40 -28.55
N VAL A 157 20.45 -19.28 -28.40
CA VAL A 157 20.51 -18.46 -27.20
C VAL A 157 19.12 -18.53 -26.62
N ARG A 158 19.00 -19.11 -25.42
CA ARG A 158 17.80 -18.93 -24.60
C ARG A 158 17.60 -17.43 -24.50
N CYS A 159 16.53 -16.91 -25.08
CA CYS A 159 16.03 -15.59 -24.71
C CYS A 159 15.58 -15.71 -23.25
N ALA A 160 16.52 -15.48 -22.34
CA ALA A 160 16.16 -14.96 -21.03
C ALA A 160 15.46 -13.63 -21.34
N GLU A 161 14.14 -13.62 -21.21
CA GLU A 161 13.43 -12.35 -21.03
C GLU A 161 14.22 -11.56 -19.97
N PRO A 162 14.48 -10.25 -20.17
CA PRO A 162 14.83 -9.40 -19.04
C PRO A 162 13.58 -9.26 -18.18
N GLY A 163 13.26 -10.33 -17.44
CA GLY A 163 12.47 -10.25 -16.24
C GLY A 163 13.31 -9.49 -15.24
N ILE A 164 13.11 -8.16 -15.19
CA ILE A 164 13.44 -7.42 -13.98
C ILE A 164 12.46 -7.93 -12.93
N ALA A 165 12.88 -8.97 -12.22
CA ALA A 165 12.37 -9.23 -10.90
C ALA A 165 12.67 -7.97 -10.10
N ILE A 166 11.65 -7.14 -9.85
CA ILE A 166 11.69 -6.11 -8.82
C ILE A 166 11.70 -6.86 -7.49
N GLY A 167 12.83 -7.50 -7.20
CA GLY A 167 13.13 -8.08 -5.92
C GLY A 167 13.34 -6.94 -4.94
N ARG A 168 12.50 -6.95 -3.90
CA ARG A 168 12.78 -6.42 -2.54
C ARG A 168 13.58 -5.11 -2.46
N GLN A 169 12.87 -4.04 -2.08
CA GLN A 169 13.41 -2.92 -1.30
C GLN A 169 14.65 -2.22 -1.91
N GLY A 170 14.46 -1.56 -3.05
CA GLY A 170 15.28 -0.40 -3.41
C GLY A 170 14.54 0.87 -3.00
N THR A 171 14.81 1.42 -1.82
CA THR A 171 14.35 2.76 -1.47
C THR A 171 15.17 3.76 -2.28
N ALA A 172 14.61 4.28 -3.37
CA ALA A 172 15.20 5.45 -4.01
C ALA A 172 14.96 6.65 -3.06
N GLU A 173 16.04 7.15 -2.48
CA GLU A 173 16.05 8.34 -1.65
C GLU A 173 16.67 9.48 -2.46
N GLN A 174 15.95 10.59 -2.60
CA GLN A 174 16.45 11.79 -3.29
C GLN A 174 16.36 12.99 -2.35
N ARG A 175 17.51 13.61 -2.12
CA ARG A 175 17.65 14.81 -1.29
C ARG A 175 17.93 16.01 -2.17
N ILE A 176 17.13 17.06 -2.02
CA ILE A 176 17.34 18.34 -2.68
C ILE A 176 17.45 19.42 -1.62
N GLU A 177 18.42 20.32 -1.80
CA GLU A 177 18.68 21.42 -0.89
C GLU A 177 18.45 22.76 -1.59
N GLU A 178 17.90 23.71 -0.85
CA GLU A 178 17.67 25.07 -1.33
C GLU A 178 17.90 26.07 -0.19
N THR A 179 18.62 27.14 -0.50
CA THR A 179 18.91 28.23 0.44
C THR A 179 18.03 29.41 0.09
N GLY A 180 17.23 29.88 1.05
CA GLY A 180 16.31 30.98 0.80
C GLY A 180 15.21 31.08 1.86
N PRO A 181 14.33 32.09 1.76
CA PRO A 181 13.24 32.25 2.71
C PRO A 181 12.24 31.09 2.62
N LEU A 182 11.87 30.51 3.78
CA LEU A 182 10.80 29.51 3.86
C LEU A 182 9.44 30.18 3.68
N THR A 183 9.05 30.32 2.42
CA THR A 183 7.67 30.59 2.05
C THR A 183 6.97 29.28 1.75
N ALA A 184 5.64 29.21 1.94
CA ALA A 184 4.87 28.03 1.55
C ALA A 184 5.07 27.66 0.06
N ALA A 185 5.27 28.67 -0.80
CA ALA A 185 5.56 28.48 -2.22
C ALA A 185 6.96 27.89 -2.45
N ALA A 186 7.99 28.34 -1.74
CA ALA A 186 9.33 27.77 -1.83
C ALA A 186 9.36 26.32 -1.30
N ALA A 187 8.72 26.06 -0.16
CA ALA A 187 8.55 24.73 0.41
C ALA A 187 7.85 23.78 -0.58
N ALA A 188 6.74 24.20 -1.18
CA ALA A 188 6.01 23.42 -2.17
C ALA A 188 6.87 23.07 -3.39
N ARG A 189 7.62 24.05 -3.94
CA ARG A 189 8.52 23.83 -5.08
C ARG A 189 9.65 22.86 -4.75
N LEU A 190 10.26 23.00 -3.57
CA LEU A 190 11.35 22.12 -3.14
C LEU A 190 10.87 20.67 -2.98
N ILE A 191 9.70 20.50 -2.35
CA ILE A 191 9.04 19.19 -2.18
C ILE A 191 8.69 18.57 -3.54
N GLU A 192 8.13 19.35 -4.47
CA GLU A 192 7.82 18.88 -5.82
C GLU A 192 9.06 18.43 -6.58
N ARG A 193 10.16 19.20 -6.51
CA ARG A 193 11.44 18.83 -7.14
C ARG A 193 11.98 17.53 -6.58
N ALA A 194 11.92 17.34 -5.26
CA ALA A 194 12.42 16.11 -4.62
C ALA A 194 11.59 14.89 -5.06
N ALA A 195 10.27 15.02 -5.10
CA ALA A 195 9.38 13.98 -5.60
C ALA A 195 9.65 13.63 -7.07
N ARG A 196 9.84 14.64 -7.93
CA ARG A 196 10.18 14.45 -9.36
C ARG A 196 11.50 13.71 -9.52
N ALA A 197 12.55 14.13 -8.81
CA ALA A 197 13.85 13.45 -8.86
C ALA A 197 13.75 11.98 -8.41
N ALA A 198 12.96 11.70 -7.37
CA ALA A 198 12.72 10.33 -6.92
C ALA A 198 11.99 9.50 -7.99
N LEU A 199 10.96 10.06 -8.65
CA LEU A 199 10.27 9.38 -9.74
C LEU A 199 11.19 9.10 -10.93
N GLU A 200 11.96 10.09 -11.37
CA GLU A 200 12.89 9.93 -12.49
C GLU A 200 13.94 8.85 -12.22
N SER A 201 14.34 8.65 -10.96
CA SER A 201 15.28 7.59 -10.59
C SER A 201 14.69 6.16 -10.66
N ILE A 202 13.36 6.03 -10.76
CA ILE A 202 12.63 4.75 -10.74
C ILE A 202 11.96 4.47 -12.07
N LEU A 203 11.47 5.50 -12.74
CA LEU A 203 10.78 5.39 -14.02
C LEU A 203 11.83 5.23 -15.13
N THR A 204 11.74 4.11 -15.86
CA THR A 204 12.49 3.95 -17.12
C THR A 204 11.83 4.75 -18.25
N ALA A 205 12.55 4.97 -19.35
CA ALA A 205 12.07 5.74 -20.51
C ALA A 205 10.74 5.24 -21.13
N ASP A 206 10.36 4.00 -20.83
CA ASP A 206 9.13 3.34 -21.30
C ASP A 206 7.89 3.68 -20.45
N HIS A 207 8.02 4.47 -19.39
CA HIS A 207 6.93 4.83 -18.50
C HIS A 207 6.57 6.32 -18.64
N GLU A 208 5.27 6.62 -18.63
CA GLU A 208 4.75 7.99 -18.53
C GLU A 208 3.93 8.16 -17.25
N THR A 209 3.99 9.37 -16.67
CA THR A 209 3.15 9.75 -15.53
C THR A 209 1.83 10.33 -16.05
N ARG A 210 0.70 9.74 -15.65
CA ARG A 210 -0.64 10.13 -16.13
C ARG A 210 -1.45 10.95 -15.13
N GLY A 211 -0.98 11.04 -13.89
CA GLY A 211 -1.65 11.81 -12.85
C GLY A 211 -0.81 11.84 -11.59
N VAL A 212 -0.80 13.00 -10.93
CA VAL A 212 -0.10 13.23 -9.67
C VAL A 212 -1.11 13.79 -8.68
N LYS A 213 -1.28 13.10 -7.56
CA LYS A 213 -2.01 13.62 -6.41
C LYS A 213 -1.01 14.00 -5.32
N LEU A 214 -0.99 15.28 -4.98
CA LEU A 214 -0.17 15.83 -3.91
C LEU A 214 -1.04 16.16 -2.70
N VAL A 215 -0.68 15.62 -1.54
CA VAL A 215 -1.22 16.06 -0.25
C VAL A 215 -0.06 16.63 0.56
N LEU A 216 -0.03 17.96 0.70
CA LEU A 216 1.00 18.68 1.45
C LEU A 216 0.44 19.12 2.81
N THR A 217 1.15 18.75 3.87
CA THR A 217 0.90 19.24 5.23
C THR A 217 2.14 19.97 5.71
N ILE A 218 2.06 21.30 5.80
CA ILE A 218 3.13 22.12 6.39
C ILE A 218 2.86 22.17 7.89
N MET A 219 3.83 21.72 8.68
CA MET A 219 3.76 21.70 10.13
C MET A 219 4.74 22.73 10.62
N ASP A 220 4.23 23.85 11.13
CA ASP A 220 4.96 25.03 11.62
C ASP A 220 5.01 26.19 10.63
N THR A 221 4.60 27.37 11.09
CA THR A 221 4.41 28.60 10.29
C THR A 221 5.33 29.73 10.74
N GLU A 222 6.24 29.49 11.69
CA GLU A 222 7.22 30.50 12.04
C GLU A 222 8.20 30.70 10.87
N PRO A 223 8.38 31.94 10.39
CA PRO A 223 9.28 32.23 9.29
C PRO A 223 10.71 31.89 9.70
N LEU A 224 11.39 31.09 8.89
CA LEU A 224 12.80 30.76 9.13
C LEU A 224 13.70 31.99 9.01
N PRO A 225 14.83 32.02 9.75
CA PRO A 225 15.85 33.04 9.57
C PRO A 225 16.32 33.15 8.11
N ALA A 226 16.67 34.36 7.67
CA ALA A 226 17.30 34.55 6.38
C ALA A 226 18.64 33.79 6.35
N GLY A 227 18.85 32.99 5.30
CA GLY A 227 20.06 32.16 5.15
C GLY A 227 19.91 30.72 5.62
N SER A 228 18.74 30.32 6.12
CA SER A 228 18.43 28.92 6.41
C SER A 228 18.55 28.02 5.17
N THR A 229 19.14 26.84 5.37
CA THR A 229 19.20 25.78 4.34
C THR A 229 18.09 24.77 4.60
N MET A 230 17.19 24.65 3.64
CA MET A 230 16.14 23.66 3.65
C MET A 230 16.57 22.43 2.87
N SER A 231 16.13 21.26 3.33
CA SER A 231 16.32 20.00 2.64
C SER A 231 14.99 19.27 2.53
N ALA A 232 14.64 18.84 1.32
CA ALA A 232 13.53 17.94 1.09
C ALA A 232 14.08 16.56 0.74
N LEU A 233 13.59 15.54 1.45
CA LEU A 233 13.95 14.15 1.22
C LEU A 233 12.72 13.40 0.74
N ALA A 234 12.74 12.96 -0.52
CA ALA A 234 11.72 12.09 -1.07
C ALA A 234 12.13 10.63 -0.93
N ARG A 235 11.21 9.80 -0.43
CA ARG A 235 11.35 8.35 -0.26
C ARG A 235 10.20 7.64 -0.93
N VAL A 236 10.48 6.50 -1.53
CA VAL A 236 9.46 5.65 -2.13
C VAL A 236 8.99 4.64 -1.11
N GLU A 237 7.73 4.75 -0.72
CA GLU A 237 7.14 3.85 0.28
C GLU A 237 6.61 2.57 -0.37
N ALA A 238 5.97 2.70 -1.54
CA ALA A 238 5.32 1.58 -2.18
C ALA A 238 5.29 1.70 -3.71
N LEU A 239 5.45 0.54 -4.34
CA LEU A 239 5.11 0.28 -5.73
C LEU A 239 3.91 -0.66 -5.74
N SER A 240 2.80 -0.27 -6.37
CA SER A 240 1.63 -1.15 -6.46
C SER A 240 1.96 -2.44 -7.23
N GLU A 241 1.28 -3.54 -6.92
CA GLU A 241 1.33 -4.75 -7.75
C GLU A 241 0.96 -4.40 -9.21
N GLY A 242 1.90 -4.65 -10.13
CA GLY A 242 1.78 -4.30 -11.55
C GLY A 242 2.36 -2.95 -11.96
N GLY A 243 3.01 -2.21 -11.04
CA GLY A 243 3.79 -0.99 -11.37
C GLY A 243 2.94 0.22 -11.80
N ARG A 244 1.64 0.21 -11.51
CA ARG A 244 0.69 1.26 -11.93
C ARG A 244 0.72 2.49 -11.04
N PHE A 245 1.14 2.36 -9.79
CA PHE A 245 1.21 3.45 -8.84
C PHE A 245 2.54 3.45 -8.09
N VAL A 246 3.03 4.67 -7.83
CA VAL A 246 4.18 4.94 -6.98
C VAL A 246 3.72 5.89 -5.88
N ASP A 247 3.87 5.47 -4.62
CA ASP A 247 3.66 6.31 -3.47
C ASP A 247 5.01 6.82 -2.95
N LEU A 248 5.12 8.15 -2.81
CA LEU A 248 6.30 8.84 -2.30
C LEU A 248 5.93 9.61 -1.06
N ASP A 249 6.75 9.50 -0.02
CA ASP A 249 6.72 10.40 1.12
C ASP A 249 7.89 11.36 1.05
N VAL A 250 7.61 12.64 1.22
CA VAL A 250 8.60 13.72 1.19
C VAL A 250 8.59 14.43 2.52
N ASP A 251 9.71 14.35 3.23
CA ASP A 251 9.95 15.11 4.46
C ASP A 251 10.68 16.42 4.09
N LEU A 252 10.12 17.55 4.48
CA LEU A 252 10.81 18.84 4.47
C LEU A 252 11.46 19.05 5.83
N SER A 253 12.75 19.36 5.84
CA SER A 253 13.51 19.56 7.07
C SER A 253 14.56 20.65 6.99
N GLU A 254 14.85 21.27 8.11
CA GLU A 254 15.91 22.25 8.32
C GLU A 254 16.72 21.82 9.54
N LEU A 255 18.06 21.74 9.42
CA LEU A 255 18.95 21.35 10.51
C LEU A 255 18.51 20.07 11.27
N GLY A 256 17.84 19.14 10.57
CA GLY A 256 17.31 17.90 11.14
C GLY A 256 15.93 18.00 11.80
N ARG A 257 15.31 19.19 11.87
CA ARG A 257 13.91 19.40 12.30
C ARG A 257 12.97 19.27 11.11
N THR A 258 11.93 18.44 11.22
CA THR A 258 10.88 18.33 10.19
C THR A 258 9.95 19.55 10.24
N LEU A 259 9.82 20.24 9.12
CA LEU A 259 8.98 21.43 8.91
C LEU A 259 7.70 21.13 8.10
N GLY A 260 7.65 19.98 7.44
CA GLY A 260 6.52 19.62 6.61
C GLY A 260 6.62 18.23 6.08
N ARG A 261 5.48 17.69 5.68
CA ARG A 261 5.37 16.39 5.02
C ARG A 261 4.46 16.48 3.82
N ALA A 262 4.84 15.81 2.76
CA ALA A 262 3.98 15.60 1.62
C ALA A 262 3.95 14.14 1.23
N THR A 263 2.76 13.67 0.85
CA THR A 263 2.60 12.36 0.22
C THR A 263 2.17 12.58 -1.22
N PHE A 264 2.87 11.92 -2.14
CA PHE A 264 2.56 11.90 -3.57
C PHE A 264 2.12 10.50 -3.97
N THR A 265 0.95 10.40 -4.59
CA THR A 265 0.55 9.19 -5.30
C THR A 265 0.59 9.49 -6.79
N VAL A 266 1.41 8.75 -7.53
CA VAL A 266 1.62 8.95 -8.97
C VAL A 266 1.09 7.73 -9.73
N LEU A 267 0.19 7.98 -10.67
CA LEU A 267 -0.24 6.96 -11.63
C LEU A 267 0.80 6.87 -12.76
N VAL A 268 1.37 5.69 -12.93
CA VAL A 268 2.38 5.35 -13.93
C VAL A 268 1.73 4.43 -14.96
N ALA A 269 1.86 4.78 -16.23
CA ALA A 269 1.44 3.94 -17.35
C ALA A 269 2.65 3.61 -18.23
N ARG A 270 2.67 2.43 -18.83
CA ARG A 270 3.64 2.15 -19.90
C ARG A 270 3.23 2.94 -21.14
N ARG A 271 4.20 3.56 -21.81
CA ARG A 271 4.00 4.15 -23.12
C ARG A 271 3.58 3.05 -24.09
N PRO A 272 2.56 3.29 -24.94
CA PRO A 272 2.29 2.39 -26.06
C PRO A 272 3.54 2.35 -26.94
N ARG A 273 3.99 1.15 -27.32
CA ARG A 273 5.02 1.01 -28.36
C ARG A 273 4.44 1.60 -29.64
N THR A 274 4.98 2.72 -30.09
CA THR A 274 4.79 3.18 -31.46
C THR A 274 5.56 2.22 -32.36
N GLU A 275 4.82 1.37 -33.08
CA GLU A 275 5.33 0.60 -34.21
C GLU A 275 5.65 1.52 -35.40
#